data_AF-A0A6J1E4N0-F1
#
_entry.id   AF-A0A6J1E4N0-F1
#
_cell.length_a   1.000
_cell.length_b   1.000
_cell.length_c   1.000
_cell.angle_alpha   90.00
_cell.angle_beta   90.00
_cell.angle_gamma   90.00
#
_symmetry.space_group_name_H-M   'P 1'
#
loop_
_entity.id
_entity.type
_entity.pdbx_description
1 polymer ?
#
loop_
_entity_poly.entity_id
_entity_poly.type
_entity_poly.pdbx_seq_one_letter_code
_entity_poly.pdbx_strand_id
1 'polypeptide(L)'
;MEPSLVPPAAISVLLLLLLLTPAAAWRPWPHLAKSNASDDALVADSKKYEGSSEFVHLKYHMGPVLTANITVHIIWYGTWQRNQKKIIREFINSVSAPHSKSPSVSGWWRTVQLYTDQTGANISSTVRLGEEKNDRFYSHGKSLTRMSIQSVIKSAVTAKSRPLPINARNGLYLLLTSDDVYVENFCGQVCGFHYFTFPSIVGYTLPYAWIGNSEKLCPGVCAYPFAVPSYIPGLKPMKSPNGDVGVDGMISVIAHEVAELASNPLVNAWYAGGDPIAPVEIADLCEGIYGTGGGGSYTGQLMDGHDGATYNMNGIRRRYLVQWVWNHVVNYCTGPNALDQ
;
A
#
# COMPACT_ATOMS: atom_id res chain seq x y z
N MET A 1 -7.01 81.55 -2.36
CA MET A 1 -5.67 81.01 -2.65
C MET A 1 -5.80 79.51 -2.64
N GLU A 2 -5.84 78.93 -3.84
CA GLU A 2 -6.04 77.49 -4.08
C GLU A 2 -4.83 76.68 -3.60
N PRO A 3 -5.03 75.43 -3.12
CA PRO A 3 -4.04 74.38 -3.27
C PRO A 3 -4.39 73.52 -4.49
N SER A 4 -3.40 73.35 -5.35
CA SER A 4 -3.41 72.64 -6.61
C SER A 4 -3.65 71.13 -6.41
N LEU A 5 -4.64 70.59 -7.13
CA LEU A 5 -4.80 69.14 -7.32
C LEU A 5 -3.66 68.60 -8.20
N VAL A 6 -2.95 67.60 -7.70
CA VAL A 6 -2.00 66.77 -8.48
C VAL A 6 -2.81 65.74 -9.30
N PRO A 7 -2.51 65.52 -10.60
CA PRO A 7 -3.33 64.67 -11.46
C PRO A 7 -3.13 63.17 -11.16
N PRO A 8 -4.13 62.31 -11.45
CA PRO A 8 -4.08 60.87 -11.20
C PRO A 8 -3.37 60.18 -12.38
N ALA A 9 -2.07 60.42 -12.53
CA ALA A 9 -1.26 59.73 -13.54
C ALA A 9 -0.01 59.06 -12.96
N ALA A 10 0.30 59.28 -11.67
CA ALA A 10 1.50 58.73 -11.04
C ALA A 10 1.29 57.41 -10.28
N ILE A 11 0.04 56.97 -10.05
CA ILE A 11 -0.25 55.73 -9.28
C ILE A 11 -0.53 54.53 -10.19
N SER A 12 -0.89 54.76 -11.46
CA SER A 12 -1.21 53.67 -12.40
C SER A 12 0.01 53.08 -13.13
N VAL A 13 1.21 53.66 -12.98
CA VAL A 13 2.43 53.13 -13.62
C VAL A 13 3.18 52.15 -12.70
N LEU A 14 3.02 52.26 -11.38
CA LEU A 14 3.69 51.36 -10.43
C LEU A 14 3.01 49.99 -10.28
N LEU A 15 1.71 49.89 -10.64
CA LEU A 15 0.96 48.61 -10.63
C LEU A 15 1.03 47.81 -11.95
N LEU A 16 1.45 48.42 -13.06
CA LEU A 16 1.65 47.70 -14.32
C LEU A 16 3.07 47.11 -14.49
N LEU A 17 4.04 47.55 -13.69
CA LEU A 17 5.43 47.05 -13.74
C LEU A 17 5.68 45.79 -12.88
N LEU A 18 4.70 45.34 -12.11
CA LEU A 18 4.77 44.10 -11.32
C LEU A 18 4.11 42.89 -12.00
N LEU A 19 3.57 43.03 -13.22
CA LEU A 19 2.89 41.96 -13.96
C LEU A 19 3.68 41.45 -15.18
N LEU A 20 4.95 41.84 -15.34
CA LEU A 20 5.82 41.41 -16.44
C LEU A 20 7.14 40.78 -15.98
N THR A 21 7.18 40.19 -14.77
CA THR A 21 8.23 39.23 -14.48
C THR A 21 7.87 37.91 -15.15
N PRO A 22 8.71 37.34 -16.03
CA PRO A 22 8.49 35.98 -16.46
C PRO A 22 8.61 35.11 -15.22
N ALA A 23 7.51 34.46 -14.82
CA ALA A 23 7.59 33.36 -13.88
C ALA A 23 8.46 32.29 -14.56
N ALA A 24 9.73 32.23 -14.19
CA ALA A 24 10.60 31.12 -14.51
C ALA A 24 10.04 29.90 -13.76
N ALA A 25 9.11 29.19 -14.40
CA ALA A 25 8.81 27.83 -14.02
C ALA A 25 10.13 27.07 -14.14
N TRP A 26 10.75 26.76 -13.00
CA TRP A 26 11.89 25.86 -12.94
C TRP A 26 11.42 24.52 -13.51
N ARG A 27 11.76 24.27 -14.77
CA ARG A 27 11.66 22.94 -15.38
C ARG A 27 12.89 22.18 -14.92
N PRO A 28 12.77 21.10 -14.12
CA PRO A 28 13.92 20.28 -13.79
C PRO A 28 14.16 19.32 -14.97
N TRP A 29 14.65 19.85 -16.09
CA TRP A 29 15.50 19.11 -17.04
C TRP A 29 15.92 20.01 -18.19
N PRO A 30 17.23 20.19 -18.45
CA PRO A 30 17.70 20.80 -19.67
C PRO A 30 17.48 19.83 -20.83
N HIS A 31 17.08 20.38 -21.97
CA HIS A 31 16.97 19.67 -23.23
C HIS A 31 18.32 19.03 -23.61
N LEU A 32 18.46 17.71 -23.45
CA LEU A 32 19.54 16.94 -24.03
C LEU A 32 19.27 16.76 -25.53
N ALA A 33 19.74 17.73 -26.30
CA ALA A 33 19.92 17.58 -27.74
C ALA A 33 21.18 16.74 -28.00
N LYS A 34 20.99 15.59 -28.66
CA LYS A 34 21.93 14.82 -29.48
C LYS A 34 23.43 14.93 -29.11
N SER A 35 23.96 13.92 -28.42
CA SER A 35 25.38 13.56 -28.49
C SER A 35 25.56 12.05 -28.56
N ASN A 36 26.57 11.63 -29.32
CA ASN A 36 26.81 10.26 -29.76
C ASN A 36 26.99 9.25 -28.61
N ALA A 37 26.46 8.06 -28.83
CA ALA A 37 26.57 6.90 -27.96
C ALA A 37 28.03 6.42 -27.87
N SER A 38 28.69 6.68 -26.73
CA SER A 38 29.72 5.84 -26.11
C SER A 38 30.46 6.63 -25.01
N ASP A 39 29.78 6.97 -23.91
CA ASP A 39 30.38 7.26 -22.57
C ASP A 39 29.34 7.91 -21.64
N ASP A 40 28.20 7.25 -21.43
CA ASP A 40 27.18 7.75 -20.48
C ASP A 40 27.43 7.17 -19.09
N ALA A 41 28.37 7.78 -18.37
CA ALA A 41 28.66 7.52 -16.95
C ALA A 41 27.54 8.03 -15.99
N LEU A 42 26.31 8.20 -16.49
CA LEU A 42 25.12 8.53 -15.72
C LEU A 42 24.27 7.30 -15.35
N VAL A 43 24.66 6.11 -15.84
CA VAL A 43 24.17 4.81 -15.35
C VAL A 43 25.31 4.12 -14.61
N ALA A 44 25.79 4.74 -13.53
CA ALA A 44 26.74 4.14 -12.61
C ALA A 44 26.09 3.93 -11.23
N ASP A 45 26.16 2.68 -10.75
CA ASP A 45 25.80 2.11 -9.44
C ASP A 45 24.60 2.71 -8.68
N SER A 46 23.59 1.85 -8.43
CA SER A 46 22.47 2.10 -7.51
C SER A 46 22.95 2.77 -6.22
N LYS A 47 22.52 4.01 -5.99
CA LYS A 47 22.88 4.77 -4.78
C LYS A 47 21.84 4.65 -3.65
N LYS A 48 21.05 3.57 -3.60
CA LYS A 48 20.11 3.26 -2.50
C LYS A 48 19.19 4.43 -2.14
N TYR A 49 18.63 5.10 -3.14
CA TYR A 49 17.77 6.28 -2.94
C TYR A 49 16.26 5.97 -2.96
N GLU A 50 15.86 4.71 -3.12
CA GLU A 50 14.47 4.28 -3.23
C GLU A 50 13.74 4.49 -1.90
N GLY A 51 13.11 5.66 -1.78
CA GLY A 51 12.43 6.10 -0.56
C GLY A 51 13.37 6.52 0.57
N SER A 52 14.69 6.42 0.41
CA SER A 52 15.66 6.78 1.45
C SER A 52 15.45 8.21 1.93
N SER A 53 15.45 8.42 3.24
CA SER A 53 15.29 9.74 3.81
C SER A 53 15.95 9.79 5.18
N GLU A 54 16.87 10.73 5.36
CA GLU A 54 17.48 11.02 6.67
C GLU A 54 16.45 11.63 7.66
N PHE A 55 15.30 12.07 7.15
CA PHE A 55 14.21 12.65 7.93
C PHE A 55 13.17 11.62 8.36
N VAL A 56 13.21 10.39 7.83
CA VAL A 56 12.34 9.31 8.27
C VAL A 56 12.89 8.73 9.56
N HIS A 57 12.25 9.10 10.66
CA HIS A 57 12.55 8.58 11.99
C HIS A 57 11.46 7.61 12.42
N LEU A 58 11.53 6.40 11.88
CA LEU A 58 10.67 5.30 12.30
C LEU A 58 11.04 4.86 13.71
N LYS A 59 10.05 4.77 14.61
CA LYS A 59 10.26 4.45 16.01
C LYS A 59 9.27 3.41 16.49
N TYR A 60 9.71 2.67 17.50
CA TYR A 60 8.85 1.78 18.27
C TYR A 60 8.27 2.53 19.47
N HIS A 61 6.96 2.45 19.64
CA HIS A 61 6.16 3.20 20.62
C HIS A 61 5.54 2.29 21.69
N MET A 62 6.18 1.14 21.93
CA MET A 62 5.86 0.19 23.01
C MET A 62 4.53 -0.58 22.87
N GLY A 63 3.81 -0.42 21.76
CA GLY A 63 2.65 -1.24 21.42
C GLY A 63 3.01 -2.67 21.02
N PRO A 64 2.04 -3.61 21.02
CA PRO A 64 2.32 -4.99 20.63
C PRO A 64 2.66 -5.10 19.14
N VAL A 65 3.43 -6.13 18.77
CA VAL A 65 3.58 -6.60 17.38
C VAL A 65 3.20 -8.09 17.30
N LEU A 66 2.91 -8.60 16.10
CA LEU A 66 2.47 -10.00 15.94
C LEU A 66 3.64 -11.00 15.91
N THR A 67 4.17 -11.34 17.09
CA THR A 67 5.33 -12.24 17.26
C THR A 67 4.99 -13.74 17.24
N ALA A 68 3.73 -14.09 17.49
CA ALA A 68 3.24 -15.47 17.39
C ALA A 68 2.68 -15.78 15.99
N ASN A 69 2.60 -17.07 15.62
CA ASN A 69 2.07 -17.52 14.33
C ASN A 69 0.75 -16.82 13.95
N ILE A 70 0.79 -15.97 12.94
CA ILE A 70 -0.32 -15.11 12.50
C ILE A 70 -1.37 -15.95 11.79
N THR A 71 -2.63 -15.81 12.16
CA THR A 71 -3.76 -16.50 11.51
C THR A 71 -4.67 -15.48 10.85
N VAL A 72 -4.75 -15.52 9.52
CA VAL A 72 -5.56 -14.60 8.71
C VAL A 72 -6.95 -15.19 8.49
N HIS A 73 -7.96 -14.58 9.10
CA HIS A 73 -9.37 -14.92 8.92
C HIS A 73 -10.00 -13.99 7.88
N ILE A 74 -10.40 -14.53 6.73
CA ILE A 74 -10.91 -13.71 5.63
C ILE A 74 -12.44 -13.58 5.69
N ILE A 75 -12.94 -12.35 5.58
CA ILE A 75 -14.35 -12.05 5.39
C ILE A 75 -14.55 -11.58 3.95
N TRP A 76 -15.18 -12.42 3.13
CA TRP A 76 -15.56 -12.10 1.75
C TRP A 76 -16.91 -11.39 1.74
N TYR A 77 -16.88 -10.05 1.68
CA TYR A 77 -18.08 -9.24 1.66
C TYR A 77 -18.50 -8.95 0.21
N GLY A 78 -19.71 -9.35 -0.15
CA GLY A 78 -20.29 -9.23 -1.49
C GLY A 78 -20.01 -10.43 -2.41
N THR A 79 -20.09 -10.20 -3.72
CA THR A 79 -20.04 -11.27 -4.73
C THR A 79 -18.63 -11.50 -5.23
N TRP A 80 -18.07 -12.65 -4.88
CA TRP A 80 -16.69 -13.01 -5.22
C TRP A 80 -16.62 -14.26 -6.08
N GLN A 81 -15.80 -14.20 -7.14
CA GLN A 81 -15.53 -15.35 -7.99
C GLN A 81 -14.59 -16.34 -7.29
N ARG A 82 -14.66 -17.63 -7.67
CA ARG A 82 -13.78 -18.67 -7.09
C ARG A 82 -12.30 -18.41 -7.41
N ASN A 83 -11.99 -17.94 -8.61
CA ASN A 83 -10.61 -17.66 -9.02
C ASN A 83 -10.01 -16.49 -8.23
N GLN A 84 -10.75 -15.40 -8.05
CA GLN A 84 -10.35 -14.24 -7.25
C GLN A 84 -9.92 -14.64 -5.83
N LYS A 85 -10.77 -15.41 -5.13
CA LYS A 85 -10.42 -15.91 -3.79
C LYS A 85 -9.19 -16.80 -3.81
N LYS A 86 -9.03 -17.61 -4.85
CA LYS A 86 -7.87 -18.52 -4.98
C LYS A 86 -6.56 -17.73 -5.08
N ILE A 87 -6.52 -16.65 -5.87
CA ILE A 87 -5.34 -15.79 -6.01
C ILE A 87 -4.91 -15.24 -4.66
N ILE A 88 -5.85 -14.67 -3.90
CA ILE A 88 -5.61 -14.06 -2.58
C ILE A 88 -5.17 -15.10 -1.53
N ARG A 89 -5.84 -16.26 -1.49
CA ARG A 89 -5.43 -17.36 -0.59
C ARG A 89 -4.01 -17.84 -0.90
N GLU A 90 -3.69 -18.01 -2.18
CA GLU A 90 -2.36 -18.45 -2.61
C GLU A 90 -1.29 -17.38 -2.31
N PHE A 91 -1.64 -16.10 -2.33
CA PHE A 91 -0.74 -15.01 -1.90
C PHE A 91 -0.43 -15.11 -0.40
N ILE A 92 -1.46 -15.18 0.45
CA ILE A 92 -1.29 -15.29 1.90
C ILE A 92 -0.46 -16.52 2.27
N ASN A 93 -0.73 -17.68 1.67
CA ASN A 93 0.07 -18.89 1.91
C ASN A 93 1.52 -18.75 1.43
N SER A 94 1.80 -17.89 0.45
CA SER A 94 3.16 -17.69 -0.08
C SER A 94 4.07 -16.91 0.86
N VAL A 95 3.51 -16.19 1.84
CA VAL A 95 4.26 -15.46 2.87
C VAL A 95 5.16 -16.41 3.67
N SER A 96 4.65 -17.60 4.02
CA SER A 96 5.38 -18.61 4.80
C SER A 96 5.94 -19.75 3.96
N ALA A 97 6.25 -19.49 2.68
CA ALA A 97 6.80 -20.48 1.76
C ALA A 97 8.30 -20.22 1.49
N PRO A 98 9.22 -20.64 2.37
CA PRO A 98 10.65 -20.30 2.30
C PRO A 98 11.37 -20.91 1.10
N HIS A 99 10.81 -21.95 0.48
CA HIS A 99 11.37 -22.65 -0.68
C HIS A 99 10.82 -22.15 -2.02
N SER A 100 10.01 -21.08 -2.01
CA SER A 100 9.54 -20.45 -3.26
C SER A 100 10.72 -19.85 -4.03
N LYS A 101 10.64 -19.88 -5.36
CA LYS A 101 11.67 -19.33 -6.25
C LYS A 101 11.94 -17.85 -5.92
N SER A 102 13.20 -17.48 -5.70
CA SER A 102 13.58 -16.07 -5.54
C SER A 102 13.51 -15.29 -6.86
N PRO A 103 13.20 -13.97 -6.82
CA PRO A 103 12.70 -13.23 -5.66
C PRO A 103 11.31 -13.72 -5.25
N SER A 104 11.02 -13.80 -3.95
CA SER A 104 9.80 -14.48 -3.44
C SER A 104 9.00 -13.63 -2.45
N VAL A 105 7.71 -13.93 -2.29
CA VAL A 105 6.82 -13.31 -1.29
C VAL A 105 7.35 -13.56 0.14
N SER A 106 7.88 -14.75 0.41
CA SER A 106 8.53 -15.06 1.69
C SER A 106 9.83 -14.28 1.90
N GLY A 107 10.57 -13.98 0.82
CA GLY A 107 11.74 -13.11 0.85
C GLY A 107 11.36 -11.66 1.17
N TRP A 108 10.28 -11.16 0.58
CA TRP A 108 9.70 -9.85 0.91
C TRP A 108 9.28 -9.75 2.39
N TRP A 109 8.64 -10.80 2.93
CA TRP A 109 8.26 -10.85 4.35
C TRP A 109 9.44 -10.84 5.32
N ARG A 110 10.68 -11.09 4.87
CA ARG A 110 11.87 -10.97 5.74
C ARG A 110 12.13 -9.53 6.16
N THR A 111 11.79 -8.55 5.33
CA THR A 111 11.87 -7.13 5.71
C THR A 111 10.90 -6.83 6.85
N VAL A 112 9.67 -7.36 6.78
CA VAL A 112 8.66 -7.22 7.85
C VAL A 112 9.14 -7.91 9.14
N GLN A 113 9.86 -9.01 9.06
CA GLN A 113 10.44 -9.68 10.23
C GLN A 113 11.53 -8.87 10.94
N LEU A 114 12.05 -7.77 10.37
CA LEU A 114 13.05 -6.93 11.04
C LEU A 114 12.47 -6.12 12.21
N TYR A 115 11.15 -6.05 12.32
CA TYR A 115 10.43 -5.32 13.35
C TYR A 115 10.20 -6.19 14.59
N THR A 116 10.35 -5.61 15.78
CA THR A 116 10.31 -6.35 17.06
C THR A 116 9.36 -5.71 18.08
N ASP A 117 8.87 -6.48 19.05
CA ASP A 117 8.26 -5.92 20.25
C ASP A 117 9.30 -5.45 21.29
N GLN A 118 8.82 -5.04 22.47
CA GLN A 118 9.64 -4.62 23.61
C GLN A 118 10.57 -5.71 24.15
N THR A 119 10.30 -6.99 23.85
CA THR A 119 11.12 -8.12 24.29
C THR A 119 12.25 -8.43 23.29
N GLY A 120 12.26 -7.75 22.15
CA GLY A 120 13.14 -8.04 21.03
C GLY A 120 12.65 -9.21 20.16
N ALA A 121 11.44 -9.71 20.38
CA ALA A 121 10.88 -10.77 19.55
C ALA A 121 10.40 -10.20 18.22
N ASN A 122 10.88 -10.78 17.12
CA ASN A 122 10.55 -10.39 15.76
C ASN A 122 9.08 -10.74 15.41
N ILE A 123 8.52 -10.01 14.45
CA ILE A 123 7.27 -10.42 13.78
C ILE A 123 7.41 -11.86 13.26
N SER A 124 6.35 -12.65 13.42
CA SER A 124 6.34 -14.06 13.03
C SER A 124 6.59 -14.26 11.54
N SER A 125 7.50 -15.18 11.20
CA SER A 125 7.70 -15.70 9.84
C SER A 125 6.53 -16.56 9.34
N THR A 126 5.68 -17.00 10.28
CA THR A 126 4.52 -17.86 10.02
C THR A 126 3.24 -17.04 9.95
N VAL A 127 2.62 -17.06 8.78
CA VAL A 127 1.32 -16.51 8.42
C VAL A 127 0.53 -17.65 7.76
N ARG A 128 -0.63 -17.96 8.31
CA ARG A 128 -1.50 -19.04 7.81
C ARG A 128 -2.91 -18.53 7.60
N LEU A 129 -3.61 -19.13 6.64
CA LEU A 129 -5.05 -18.96 6.52
C LEU A 129 -5.76 -19.65 7.68
N GLY A 130 -6.69 -18.93 8.30
CA GLY A 130 -7.66 -19.48 9.25
C GLY A 130 -9.03 -19.67 8.60
N GLU A 131 -10.06 -19.73 9.46
CA GLU A 131 -11.45 -19.78 9.04
C GLU A 131 -11.84 -18.58 8.17
N GLU A 132 -12.74 -18.81 7.22
CA GLU A 132 -13.23 -17.80 6.29
C GLU A 132 -14.76 -17.63 6.38
N LYS A 133 -15.22 -16.40 6.23
CA LYS A 133 -16.64 -16.05 6.21
C LYS A 133 -17.06 -15.50 4.85
N ASN A 134 -18.23 -15.89 4.39
CA ASN A 134 -18.81 -15.39 3.16
C ASN A 134 -20.09 -14.61 3.48
N ASP A 135 -20.12 -13.34 3.10
CA ASP A 135 -21.29 -12.49 3.20
C ASP A 135 -21.73 -12.06 1.80
N ARG A 136 -22.32 -13.00 1.06
CA ARG A 136 -22.75 -12.81 -0.33
C ARG A 136 -24.02 -11.96 -0.46
N PHE A 137 -24.70 -11.71 0.65
CA PHE A 137 -25.98 -11.02 0.67
C PHE A 137 -25.85 -9.58 1.19
N TYR A 138 -24.63 -9.09 1.35
CA TYR A 138 -24.35 -7.71 1.75
C TYR A 138 -25.08 -7.37 3.06
N SER A 139 -24.76 -8.08 4.16
CA SER A 139 -25.53 -7.97 5.41
C SER A 139 -25.63 -6.55 6.01
N HIS A 140 -24.76 -5.63 5.57
CA HIS A 140 -24.76 -4.20 5.93
C HIS A 140 -24.91 -3.28 4.71
N GLY A 141 -25.46 -3.78 3.59
CA GLY A 141 -25.66 -3.03 2.34
C GLY A 141 -24.41 -2.91 1.47
N LYS A 142 -24.53 -2.21 0.33
CA LYS A 142 -23.45 -2.02 -0.65
C LYS A 142 -22.63 -0.74 -0.46
N SER A 143 -22.99 0.07 0.53
CA SER A 143 -22.28 1.29 0.91
C SER A 143 -21.89 1.16 2.37
N LEU A 144 -20.58 1.11 2.65
CA LEU A 144 -20.05 0.93 3.99
C LEU A 144 -19.28 2.17 4.46
N THR A 145 -19.25 2.37 5.76
CA THR A 145 -18.37 3.32 6.45
C THR A 145 -17.37 2.53 7.29
N ARG A 146 -16.38 3.20 7.87
CA ARG A 146 -15.46 2.55 8.82
C ARG A 146 -16.20 1.91 10.00
N MET A 147 -17.32 2.50 10.43
CA MET A 147 -18.17 1.96 11.48
C MET A 147 -18.94 0.71 11.05
N SER A 148 -19.51 0.69 9.83
CA SER A 148 -20.21 -0.50 9.36
C SER A 148 -19.25 -1.65 9.03
N ILE A 149 -17.99 -1.38 8.67
CA ILE A 149 -16.93 -2.41 8.59
C ILE A 149 -16.80 -3.17 9.90
N GLN A 150 -16.77 -2.48 11.05
CA GLN A 150 -16.72 -3.15 12.35
C GLN A 150 -17.99 -3.96 12.62
N SER A 151 -19.16 -3.48 12.19
CA SER A 151 -20.41 -4.23 12.27
C SER A 151 -20.41 -5.49 11.39
N VAL A 152 -19.77 -5.47 10.22
CA VAL A 152 -19.57 -6.67 9.38
C VAL A 152 -18.69 -7.69 10.11
N ILE A 153 -17.58 -7.25 10.72
CA ILE A 153 -16.71 -8.13 11.52
C ILE A 153 -17.50 -8.72 12.70
N LYS A 154 -18.29 -7.91 13.41
CA LYS A 154 -19.21 -8.39 14.46
C LYS A 154 -20.13 -9.49 13.95
N SER A 155 -20.77 -9.28 12.80
CA SER A 155 -21.63 -10.29 12.18
C SER A 155 -20.86 -11.56 11.83
N ALA A 156 -19.59 -11.47 11.43
CA ALA A 156 -18.76 -12.62 11.10
C ALA A 156 -18.36 -13.45 12.34
N VAL A 157 -18.00 -12.80 13.46
CA VAL A 157 -17.58 -13.48 14.71
C VAL A 157 -18.75 -13.93 15.58
N THR A 158 -19.94 -13.34 15.43
CA THR A 158 -21.16 -13.73 16.18
C THR A 158 -22.15 -14.55 15.35
N ALA A 159 -21.78 -14.93 14.12
CA ALA A 159 -22.67 -15.68 13.23
C ALA A 159 -23.12 -17.01 13.84
N LYS A 160 -24.41 -17.34 13.69
CA LYS A 160 -24.99 -18.60 14.18
C LYS A 160 -24.37 -19.85 13.56
N SER A 161 -23.98 -19.79 12.29
CA SER A 161 -23.35 -20.89 11.57
C SER A 161 -21.91 -20.53 11.25
N ARG A 162 -20.94 -21.33 11.72
CA ARG A 162 -19.50 -21.14 11.48
C ARG A 162 -19.06 -19.68 11.75
N PRO A 163 -19.15 -19.19 13.00
CA PRO A 163 -18.56 -17.92 13.36
C PRO A 163 -17.04 -17.98 13.16
N LEU A 164 -16.44 -16.84 12.80
CA LEU A 164 -14.98 -16.72 12.88
C LEU A 164 -14.55 -16.82 14.35
N PRO A 165 -13.44 -17.50 14.66
CA PRO A 165 -12.93 -17.57 16.02
C PRO A 165 -12.54 -16.17 16.50
N ILE A 166 -12.63 -15.94 17.81
CA ILE A 166 -12.23 -14.68 18.44
C ILE A 166 -10.79 -14.85 18.94
N ASN A 167 -9.85 -14.15 18.32
CA ASN A 167 -8.44 -14.24 18.63
C ASN A 167 -7.77 -12.87 18.51
N ALA A 168 -7.71 -12.15 19.63
CA ALA A 168 -7.09 -10.81 19.70
C ALA A 168 -5.55 -10.84 19.69
N ARG A 169 -4.92 -12.01 19.91
CA ARG A 169 -3.46 -12.08 20.14
C ARG A 169 -2.66 -12.25 18.85
N ASN A 170 -3.14 -13.12 17.97
CA ASN A 170 -2.47 -13.46 16.71
C ASN A 170 -3.47 -13.73 15.57
N GLY A 171 -4.73 -13.34 15.75
CA GLY A 171 -5.74 -13.32 14.70
C GLY A 171 -5.75 -11.99 13.97
N LEU A 172 -5.77 -12.05 12.64
CA LEU A 172 -5.94 -10.91 11.74
C LEU A 172 -7.25 -11.11 10.98
N TYR A 173 -8.18 -10.16 11.08
CA TYR A 173 -9.46 -10.23 10.38
C TYR A 173 -9.38 -9.41 9.09
N LEU A 174 -9.28 -10.10 7.96
CA LEU A 174 -9.11 -9.48 6.65
C LEU A 174 -10.47 -9.36 5.95
N LEU A 175 -11.06 -8.17 5.94
CA LEU A 175 -12.32 -7.90 5.27
C LEU A 175 -12.08 -7.43 3.84
N LEU A 176 -12.57 -8.19 2.87
CA LEU A 176 -12.38 -7.91 1.46
C LEU A 176 -13.74 -7.64 0.82
N THR A 177 -13.93 -6.46 0.25
CA THR A 177 -15.18 -6.09 -0.43
C THR A 177 -15.06 -6.34 -1.93
N SER A 178 -16.12 -6.90 -2.54
CA SER A 178 -16.20 -7.11 -3.99
C SER A 178 -16.27 -5.78 -4.75
N ASP A 179 -16.09 -5.86 -6.07
CA ASP A 179 -16.01 -4.71 -6.99
C ASP A 179 -17.28 -3.86 -7.09
N ASP A 180 -18.38 -4.32 -6.48
CA ASP A 180 -19.70 -3.70 -6.48
C ASP A 180 -20.12 -3.15 -5.11
N VAL A 181 -19.17 -2.99 -4.19
CA VAL A 181 -19.34 -2.41 -2.86
C VAL A 181 -18.51 -1.13 -2.75
N TYR A 182 -19.17 -0.04 -2.39
CA TYR A 182 -18.54 1.22 -2.06
C TYR A 182 -18.21 1.27 -0.56
N VAL A 183 -17.05 1.81 -0.22
CA VAL A 183 -16.67 2.15 1.15
C VAL A 183 -16.27 3.62 1.19
N GLU A 184 -16.66 4.32 2.25
CA GLU A 184 -16.26 5.70 2.52
C GLU A 184 -14.75 5.92 2.29
N ASN A 185 -14.41 6.96 1.54
CA ASN A 185 -13.05 7.38 1.15
C ASN A 185 -12.27 6.38 0.27
N PHE A 186 -12.87 5.25 -0.11
CA PHE A 186 -12.28 4.33 -1.09
C PHE A 186 -12.03 5.07 -2.40
N CYS A 187 -10.88 4.82 -3.03
CA CYS A 187 -10.45 5.42 -4.31
C CYS A 187 -10.12 6.92 -4.28
N GLY A 188 -10.43 7.62 -3.19
CA GLY A 188 -10.11 9.04 -3.02
C GLY A 188 -8.90 9.24 -2.12
N GLN A 189 -8.90 8.58 -0.95
CA GLN A 189 -7.83 8.73 0.05
C GLN A 189 -7.10 7.41 0.29
N VAL A 190 -7.80 6.28 0.18
CA VAL A 190 -7.26 4.98 0.53
C VAL A 190 -7.76 3.87 -0.39
N CYS A 191 -6.95 2.82 -0.54
CA CYS A 191 -7.31 1.56 -1.21
C CYS A 191 -7.62 0.44 -0.22
N GLY A 192 -7.15 0.60 1.02
CA GLY A 192 -7.36 -0.25 2.17
C GLY A 192 -7.03 0.53 3.43
N PHE A 193 -7.24 -0.09 4.58
CA PHE A 193 -6.68 0.39 5.83
C PHE A 193 -6.69 -0.75 6.84
N HIS A 194 -5.83 -0.68 7.83
CA HIS A 194 -5.91 -1.50 9.02
C HIS A 194 -6.31 -0.69 10.26
N TYR A 195 -6.89 -1.37 11.24
CA TYR A 195 -7.27 -0.80 12.53
C TYR A 195 -7.57 -1.94 13.52
N PHE A 196 -8.14 -1.62 14.68
CA PHE A 196 -8.69 -2.60 15.61
C PHE A 196 -10.16 -2.33 15.90
N THR A 197 -10.94 -3.39 16.14
CA THR A 197 -12.35 -3.21 16.47
C THR A 197 -12.52 -2.62 17.87
N PHE A 198 -13.57 -1.83 18.07
CA PHE A 198 -13.92 -1.34 19.39
C PHE A 198 -14.76 -2.36 20.16
N PRO A 199 -14.44 -2.66 21.43
CA PRO A 199 -15.26 -3.52 22.29
C PRO A 199 -16.72 -3.07 22.40
N SER A 200 -16.98 -1.76 22.36
CA SER A 200 -18.35 -1.21 22.38
C SER A 200 -19.19 -1.59 21.16
N ILE A 201 -18.55 -1.91 20.03
CA ILE A 201 -19.23 -2.32 18.79
C ILE A 201 -19.24 -3.84 18.68
N VAL A 202 -18.07 -4.46 18.72
CA VAL A 202 -17.86 -5.88 18.38
C VAL A 202 -17.89 -6.80 19.61
N GLY A 203 -17.69 -6.25 20.81
CA GLY A 203 -17.50 -7.01 22.05
C GLY A 203 -16.04 -7.38 22.34
N TYR A 204 -15.14 -7.17 21.37
CA TYR A 204 -13.73 -7.53 21.44
C TYR A 204 -12.87 -6.48 20.74
N THR A 205 -11.62 -6.34 21.17
CA THR A 205 -10.57 -5.64 20.42
C THR A 205 -9.87 -6.64 19.51
N LEU A 206 -10.10 -6.55 18.21
CA LEU A 206 -9.56 -7.46 17.20
C LEU A 206 -8.83 -6.66 16.12
N PRO A 207 -7.54 -6.94 15.85
CA PRO A 207 -6.84 -6.35 14.73
C PRO A 207 -7.48 -6.76 13.40
N TYR A 208 -7.80 -5.80 12.55
CA TYR A 208 -8.43 -6.06 11.26
C TYR A 208 -7.87 -5.16 10.16
N ALA A 209 -7.96 -5.63 8.93
CA ALA A 209 -7.69 -4.83 7.75
C ALA A 209 -8.88 -4.91 6.79
N TRP A 210 -9.21 -3.81 6.15
CA TRP A 210 -10.15 -3.76 5.04
C TRP A 210 -9.43 -3.38 3.75
N ILE A 211 -9.73 -4.09 2.66
CA ILE A 211 -9.26 -3.76 1.31
C ILE A 211 -10.43 -3.82 0.33
N GLY A 212 -10.54 -2.79 -0.51
CA GLY A 212 -11.56 -2.69 -1.55
C GLY A 212 -11.09 -3.20 -2.91
N ASN A 213 -11.96 -3.93 -3.63
CA ASN A 213 -11.71 -4.22 -5.04
C ASN A 213 -12.04 -3.00 -5.91
N SER A 214 -11.02 -2.42 -6.54
CA SER A 214 -11.11 -1.17 -7.30
C SER A 214 -11.52 -1.33 -8.75
N GLU A 215 -11.68 -2.56 -9.24
CA GLU A 215 -11.84 -2.91 -10.66
C GLU A 215 -12.86 -2.02 -11.39
N LYS A 216 -14.03 -1.79 -10.78
CA LYS A 216 -15.09 -0.95 -11.36
C LYS A 216 -15.01 0.52 -10.98
N LEU A 217 -14.52 0.84 -9.79
CA LEU A 217 -14.63 2.20 -9.23
C LEU A 217 -13.44 3.07 -9.60
N CYS A 218 -12.21 2.56 -9.47
CA CYS A 218 -10.99 3.34 -9.64
C CYS A 218 -9.75 2.49 -9.98
N PRO A 219 -9.78 1.64 -11.01
CA PRO A 219 -8.67 0.74 -11.28
C PRO A 219 -7.34 1.50 -11.48
N GLY A 220 -7.37 2.71 -12.06
CA GLY A 220 -6.17 3.54 -12.23
C GLY A 220 -5.52 4.04 -10.94
N VAL A 221 -6.22 4.02 -9.80
CA VAL A 221 -5.68 4.47 -8.50
C VAL A 221 -5.17 3.27 -7.71
N CYS A 222 -6.03 2.29 -7.46
CA CYS A 222 -5.74 1.19 -6.54
C CYS A 222 -5.31 -0.12 -7.22
N ALA A 223 -5.21 -0.14 -8.55
CA ALA A 223 -4.65 -1.26 -9.31
C ALA A 223 -3.53 -0.80 -10.27
N TYR A 224 -2.91 0.34 -9.99
CA TYR A 224 -1.66 0.74 -10.63
C TYR A 224 -0.56 -0.31 -10.33
N PRO A 225 0.27 -0.71 -11.31
CA PRO A 225 0.36 -0.25 -12.70
C PRO A 225 -0.48 -1.07 -13.71
N PHE A 226 -1.32 -2.00 -13.25
CA PHE A 226 -2.18 -2.84 -14.12
C PHE A 226 -3.35 -2.08 -14.73
N ALA A 227 -3.69 -0.93 -14.16
CA ALA A 227 -4.49 0.11 -14.78
C ALA A 227 -3.82 1.46 -14.51
N VAL A 228 -3.91 2.36 -15.48
CA VAL A 228 -3.23 3.66 -15.45
C VAL A 228 -4.28 4.76 -15.52
N PRO A 229 -4.18 5.82 -14.69
CA PRO A 229 -5.09 6.95 -14.77
C PRO A 229 -5.09 7.61 -16.14
N SER A 230 -6.27 8.03 -16.61
CA SER A 230 -6.43 8.67 -17.93
C SER A 230 -5.66 9.98 -18.09
N TYR A 231 -5.30 10.64 -16.99
CA TYR A 231 -4.55 11.90 -17.00
C TYR A 231 -3.02 11.71 -17.18
N ILE A 232 -2.50 10.49 -17.20
CA ILE A 232 -1.07 10.22 -17.46
C ILE A 232 -0.89 9.91 -18.96
N PRO A 233 -0.49 10.88 -19.79
CA PRO A 233 -0.43 10.69 -21.23
C PRO A 233 0.67 9.69 -21.62
N GLY A 234 0.35 8.76 -22.52
CA GLY A 234 1.32 7.85 -23.14
C GLY A 234 1.73 6.64 -22.30
N LEU A 235 1.39 6.59 -21.00
CA LEU A 235 1.67 5.43 -20.16
C LEU A 235 0.62 4.33 -20.40
N LYS A 236 1.09 3.14 -20.75
CA LYS A 236 0.23 1.96 -20.98
C LYS A 236 0.17 1.09 -19.71
N PRO A 237 -0.99 0.51 -19.39
CA PRO A 237 -1.09 -0.44 -18.29
C PRO A 237 -0.20 -1.66 -18.51
N MET A 238 0.39 -2.15 -17.41
CA MET A 238 1.13 -3.40 -17.39
C MET A 238 0.17 -4.58 -17.38
N LYS A 239 0.60 -5.73 -17.89
CA LYS A 239 -0.24 -6.94 -17.89
C LYS A 239 -0.22 -7.59 -16.50
N SER A 240 -1.40 -7.81 -15.94
CA SER A 240 -1.57 -8.42 -14.61
C SER A 240 -1.09 -9.89 -14.59
N PRO A 241 -0.36 -10.33 -13.55
CA PRO A 241 0.24 -11.66 -13.47
C PRO A 241 -0.74 -12.80 -13.23
N ASN A 242 -1.96 -12.50 -12.77
CA ASN A 242 -3.00 -13.50 -12.53
C ASN A 242 -4.24 -13.32 -13.41
N GLY A 243 -4.20 -12.37 -14.35
CA GLY A 243 -5.27 -12.11 -15.33
C GLY A 243 -6.51 -11.43 -14.73
N ASP A 244 -6.39 -10.83 -13.55
CA ASP A 244 -7.46 -10.13 -12.85
C ASP A 244 -6.88 -8.81 -12.29
N VAL A 245 -7.16 -7.70 -12.98
CA VAL A 245 -6.58 -6.38 -12.67
C VAL A 245 -6.99 -5.91 -11.28
N GLY A 246 -8.26 -6.10 -10.91
CA GLY A 246 -8.78 -5.71 -9.60
C GLY A 246 -8.07 -6.46 -8.48
N VAL A 247 -8.05 -7.79 -8.56
CA VAL A 247 -7.44 -8.62 -7.52
C VAL A 247 -5.92 -8.47 -7.48
N ASP A 248 -5.23 -8.37 -8.62
CA ASP A 248 -3.78 -8.15 -8.61
C ASP A 248 -3.42 -6.78 -8.03
N GLY A 249 -4.24 -5.74 -8.23
CA GLY A 249 -4.12 -4.48 -7.48
C GLY A 249 -4.32 -4.68 -5.98
N MET A 250 -5.37 -5.41 -5.59
CA MET A 250 -5.62 -5.73 -4.18
C MET A 250 -4.48 -6.51 -3.54
N ILE A 251 -3.71 -7.33 -4.26
CA ILE A 251 -2.60 -8.09 -3.65
C ILE A 251 -1.56 -7.16 -3.04
N SER A 252 -1.18 -6.06 -3.72
CA SER A 252 -0.22 -5.11 -3.17
C SER A 252 -0.78 -4.41 -1.92
N VAL A 253 -2.07 -4.03 -1.95
CA VAL A 253 -2.75 -3.40 -0.81
C VAL A 253 -2.91 -4.39 0.36
N ILE A 254 -3.26 -5.64 0.11
CA ILE A 254 -3.32 -6.68 1.16
C ILE A 254 -1.95 -6.86 1.79
N ALA A 255 -0.88 -6.88 0.99
CA ALA A 255 0.48 -6.99 1.51
C ALA A 255 0.84 -5.81 2.41
N HIS A 256 0.57 -4.58 1.94
CA HIS A 256 0.74 -3.33 2.66
C HIS A 256 0.05 -3.40 4.03
N GLU A 257 -1.27 -3.61 4.04
CA GLU A 257 -2.06 -3.58 5.28
C GLU A 257 -1.72 -4.73 6.23
N VAL A 258 -1.35 -5.91 5.71
CA VAL A 258 -0.94 -7.04 6.55
C VAL A 258 0.45 -6.81 7.16
N ALA A 259 1.37 -6.17 6.44
CA ALA A 259 2.67 -5.81 6.99
C ALA A 259 2.53 -4.81 8.13
N GLU A 260 1.75 -3.75 7.92
CA GLU A 260 1.53 -2.72 8.93
C GLU A 260 0.73 -3.23 10.12
N LEU A 261 -0.34 -3.99 9.91
CA LEU A 261 -1.05 -4.63 11.01
C LEU A 261 -0.16 -5.61 11.79
N ALA A 262 0.81 -6.28 11.14
CA ALA A 262 1.74 -7.13 11.84
C ALA A 262 2.74 -6.34 12.73
N SER A 263 3.19 -5.16 12.27
CA SER A 263 4.09 -4.28 13.01
C SER A 263 3.38 -3.34 13.97
N ASN A 264 2.09 -3.12 13.80
CA ASN A 264 1.32 -2.11 14.51
C ASN A 264 -0.18 -2.44 14.68
N PRO A 265 -0.54 -3.64 15.20
CA PRO A 265 -1.92 -4.12 15.27
C PRO A 265 -2.90 -3.23 16.04
N LEU A 266 -2.41 -2.40 16.96
CA LEU A 266 -3.21 -1.49 17.80
C LEU A 266 -2.89 -0.01 17.56
N VAL A 267 -2.18 0.32 16.47
CA VAL A 267 -1.84 1.70 16.07
C VAL A 267 -1.04 2.44 17.16
N ASN A 268 -0.13 1.74 17.84
CA ASN A 268 0.72 2.27 18.91
C ASN A 268 2.09 1.57 19.03
N ALA A 269 2.58 0.89 17.98
CA ALA A 269 3.86 0.17 17.96
C ALA A 269 4.85 0.81 16.99
N TRP A 270 4.98 0.38 15.74
CA TRP A 270 5.98 0.93 14.80
C TRP A 270 5.39 1.97 13.86
N TYR A 271 5.85 3.23 13.98
CA TYR A 271 5.53 4.30 13.02
C TYR A 271 6.53 5.45 13.09
N ALA A 272 6.58 6.25 12.03
CA ALA A 272 7.35 7.47 11.91
C ALA A 272 6.48 8.70 12.19
N GLY A 273 7.12 9.77 12.64
CA GLY A 273 6.46 11.03 13.01
C GLY A 273 6.33 11.21 14.53
N GLY A 274 6.14 12.46 14.95
CA GLY A 274 5.94 12.84 16.35
C GLY A 274 4.47 12.94 16.76
N ASP A 275 3.55 12.90 15.80
CA ASP A 275 2.11 12.96 16.05
C ASP A 275 1.50 11.55 15.96
N PRO A 276 1.03 10.98 17.08
CA PRO A 276 0.41 9.65 17.10
C PRO A 276 -0.96 9.61 16.40
N ILE A 277 -1.53 10.75 16.00
CA ILE A 277 -2.87 10.83 15.39
C ILE A 277 -2.81 10.57 13.87
N ALA A 278 -1.64 10.76 13.25
CA ALA A 278 -1.40 10.49 11.83
C ALA A 278 -0.05 9.78 11.64
N PRO A 279 0.08 8.53 12.14
CA PRO A 279 1.32 7.77 12.01
C PRO A 279 1.60 7.48 10.53
N VAL A 280 2.87 7.60 10.13
CA VAL A 280 3.35 7.09 8.83
C VAL A 280 4.02 5.75 9.10
N GLU A 281 3.48 4.68 8.54
CA GLU A 281 3.85 3.32 8.89
C GLU A 281 4.84 2.70 7.89
N ILE A 282 5.16 1.42 8.09
CA ILE A 282 6.29 0.77 7.45
C ILE A 282 6.09 0.57 5.95
N ALA A 283 4.85 0.45 5.48
CA ALA A 283 4.52 0.27 4.07
C ALA A 283 4.15 1.61 3.42
N ASP A 284 3.53 2.55 4.15
CA ASP A 284 3.30 3.94 3.72
C ASP A 284 4.56 4.59 3.14
N LEU A 285 5.71 4.43 3.81
CA LEU A 285 7.00 4.99 3.39
C LEU A 285 7.48 4.52 2.00
N CYS A 286 6.92 3.42 1.51
CA CYS A 286 7.36 2.75 0.29
C CYS A 286 6.24 2.59 -0.74
N GLU A 287 5.15 3.34 -0.58
CA GLU A 287 4.04 3.35 -1.53
C GLU A 287 4.56 3.63 -2.96
N GLY A 288 4.15 2.77 -3.90
CA GLY A 288 4.53 2.90 -5.31
C GLY A 288 5.93 2.41 -5.70
N ILE A 289 6.76 1.97 -4.74
CA ILE A 289 8.10 1.42 -5.02
C ILE A 289 8.01 -0.10 -5.15
N TYR A 290 8.25 -0.65 -6.34
CA TYR A 290 8.17 -2.08 -6.62
C TYR A 290 9.53 -2.70 -7.04
N GLY A 291 10.56 -1.89 -7.24
CA GLY A 291 11.87 -2.32 -7.73
C GLY A 291 12.94 -1.26 -7.59
N THR A 292 14.21 -1.63 -7.81
CA THR A 292 15.35 -0.70 -7.84
C THR A 292 15.08 0.44 -8.83
N GLY A 293 15.42 1.66 -8.43
CA GLY A 293 15.11 2.90 -9.13
C GLY A 293 13.66 3.38 -8.99
N GLY A 294 12.81 2.68 -8.23
CA GLY A 294 11.41 3.03 -7.98
C GLY A 294 11.24 4.24 -7.07
N GLY A 295 10.12 4.94 -7.23
CA GLY A 295 9.79 6.14 -6.46
C GLY A 295 8.88 7.10 -7.24
N GLY A 296 7.99 7.79 -6.52
CA GLY A 296 6.98 8.64 -7.14
C GLY A 296 6.08 7.83 -8.09
N SER A 297 5.99 8.26 -9.35
CA SER A 297 5.18 7.56 -10.38
C SER A 297 5.94 6.49 -11.17
N TYR A 298 7.17 6.14 -10.77
CA TYR A 298 7.96 5.09 -11.42
C TYR A 298 8.03 3.84 -10.55
N THR A 299 7.61 2.72 -11.11
CA THR A 299 7.52 1.43 -10.39
C THR A 299 8.88 0.84 -10.00
N GLY A 300 9.96 1.27 -10.66
CA GLY A 300 11.26 0.63 -10.53
C GLY A 300 11.43 -0.52 -11.52
N GLN A 301 12.55 -1.22 -11.41
CA GLN A 301 12.86 -2.36 -12.28
C GLN A 301 12.05 -3.60 -11.89
N LEU A 302 11.26 -4.10 -12.85
CA LEU A 302 10.38 -5.26 -12.72
C LEU A 302 10.84 -6.42 -13.61
N MET A 303 10.28 -7.59 -13.38
CA MET A 303 10.49 -8.76 -14.24
C MET A 303 9.32 -8.97 -15.19
N ASP A 304 9.62 -9.39 -16.41
CA ASP A 304 8.62 -9.81 -17.39
C ASP A 304 8.49 -11.33 -17.44
N GLY A 305 7.25 -11.76 -17.50
CA GLY A 305 6.86 -13.14 -17.75
C GLY A 305 6.99 -13.51 -19.21
N HIS A 306 7.17 -14.80 -19.50
CA HIS A 306 7.07 -15.32 -20.87
C HIS A 306 5.70 -15.06 -21.51
N ASP A 307 4.67 -14.88 -20.68
CA ASP A 307 3.31 -14.50 -21.07
C ASP A 307 3.11 -12.97 -21.15
N GLY A 308 4.16 -12.18 -20.96
CA GLY A 308 4.14 -10.72 -20.97
C GLY A 308 3.59 -10.08 -19.70
N ALA A 309 3.30 -10.86 -18.65
CA ALA A 309 2.88 -10.32 -17.36
C ALA A 309 4.05 -9.72 -16.59
N THR A 310 3.82 -8.61 -15.91
CA THR A 310 4.86 -7.93 -15.13
C THR A 310 4.70 -8.24 -13.63
N TYR A 311 5.81 -8.51 -12.95
CA TYR A 311 5.83 -8.93 -11.54
C TYR A 311 7.19 -8.61 -10.88
N ASN A 312 7.26 -8.64 -9.55
CA ASN A 312 8.52 -8.48 -8.82
C ASN A 312 8.83 -9.62 -7.84
N MET A 313 7.90 -10.55 -7.63
CA MET A 313 8.14 -11.71 -6.77
C MET A 313 7.29 -12.92 -7.13
N ASN A 314 7.79 -14.10 -6.78
CA ASN A 314 7.11 -15.38 -6.94
C ASN A 314 6.49 -15.83 -5.60
N GLY A 315 5.27 -16.33 -5.66
CA GLY A 315 4.70 -17.17 -4.60
C GLY A 315 4.86 -18.66 -4.90
N ILE A 316 4.07 -19.49 -4.23
CA ILE A 316 4.11 -20.96 -4.38
C ILE A 316 3.78 -21.39 -5.83
N ARG A 317 2.78 -20.74 -6.45
CA ARG A 317 2.26 -21.11 -7.79
C ARG A 317 2.03 -19.93 -8.72
N ARG A 318 2.13 -18.71 -8.21
CA ARG A 318 1.72 -17.48 -8.88
C ARG A 318 2.83 -16.45 -8.80
N ARG A 319 2.77 -15.47 -9.68
CA ARG A 319 3.61 -14.28 -9.63
C ARG A 319 2.78 -13.13 -9.09
N TYR A 320 3.44 -12.21 -8.40
CA TYR A 320 2.81 -11.08 -7.76
C TYR A 320 3.67 -9.83 -7.97
N LEU A 321 2.99 -8.69 -7.99
CA LEU A 321 3.61 -7.38 -7.93
C LEU A 321 3.18 -6.74 -6.61
N VAL A 322 4.14 -6.50 -5.73
CA VAL A 322 3.88 -6.00 -4.38
C VAL A 322 4.88 -4.89 -4.07
N GLN A 323 4.41 -3.78 -3.54
CA GLN A 323 5.30 -2.70 -3.13
C GLN A 323 6.34 -3.16 -2.11
N TRP A 324 7.46 -2.47 -2.03
CA TRP A 324 8.48 -2.70 -1.03
C TRP A 324 8.03 -2.19 0.34
N VAL A 325 8.78 -2.55 1.38
CA VAL A 325 8.53 -2.13 2.77
C VAL A 325 9.78 -1.47 3.30
N TRP A 326 9.60 -0.48 4.18
CA TRP A 326 10.71 0.23 4.78
C TRP A 326 11.58 -0.72 5.60
N ASN A 327 12.89 -0.65 5.38
CA ASN A 327 13.87 -1.38 6.16
C ASN A 327 14.61 -0.40 7.08
N HIS A 328 14.26 -0.40 8.36
CA HIS A 328 14.85 0.50 9.36
C HIS A 328 16.34 0.24 9.65
N VAL A 329 16.88 -0.92 9.28
CA VAL A 329 18.31 -1.24 9.46
C VAL A 329 19.18 -0.46 8.47
N VAL A 330 18.65 -0.24 7.27
CA VAL A 330 19.38 0.40 6.16
C VAL A 330 18.78 1.73 5.73
N ASN A 331 17.63 2.11 6.28
CA ASN A 331 16.91 3.37 6.05
C ASN A 331 16.53 3.63 4.57
N TYR A 332 16.05 2.60 3.88
CA TYR A 332 15.42 2.73 2.57
C TYR A 332 14.40 1.59 2.33
N CYS A 333 13.59 1.73 1.28
CA CYS A 333 12.60 0.72 0.91
C CYS A 333 13.28 -0.53 0.36
N THR A 334 12.99 -1.70 0.92
CA THR A 334 13.64 -2.95 0.51
C THR A 334 12.60 -3.96 0.03
N GLY A 335 12.89 -4.59 -1.12
CA GLY A 335 12.18 -5.77 -1.57
C GLY A 335 13.11 -6.78 -2.24
N PRO A 336 12.64 -8.02 -2.43
CA PRO A 336 13.49 -9.18 -2.76
C PRO A 336 14.09 -9.14 -4.17
N ASN A 337 13.59 -8.26 -5.05
CA ASN A 337 14.12 -8.03 -6.40
C ASN A 337 15.09 -6.83 -6.47
N ALA A 338 15.51 -6.29 -5.32
CA ALA A 338 16.55 -5.25 -5.32
C ALA A 338 17.85 -5.81 -5.93
N LEU A 339 18.49 -5.00 -6.77
CA LEU A 339 19.69 -5.42 -7.51
C LEU A 339 20.98 -5.38 -6.68
N ASP A 340 20.93 -4.69 -5.54
CA ASP A 340 22.07 -4.29 -4.71
C ASP A 340 22.00 -4.85 -3.28
N GLN A 341 21.37 -6.02 -3.13
CA GLN A 341 21.25 -6.73 -1.84
C GLN A 341 22.56 -7.34 -1.34
#